data_AF-A0A355BUM2-F1
#
_entry.id   AF-A0A355BUM2-F1
#
_cell.length_a   1.000
_cell.length_b   1.000
_cell.length_c   1.000
_cell.angle_alpha   90.00
_cell.angle_beta   90.00
_cell.angle_gamma   90.00
#
_symmetry.space_group_name_H-M   'P 1'
#
loop_
_entity.id
_entity.type
_entity.pdbx_description
1 polymer ?
#
loop_
_entity_poly.entity_id
_entity_poly.type
_entity_poly.pdbx_seq_one_letter_code
_entity_poly.pdbx_strand_id
1 'polypeptide(L)'
;MMARISICLLIGGVFSMTGCMVSGKLPGTYEATCVINDNTPILVLQIRPDHVFSYRIAYVNDSIGGNWSVSKDTLILQSTYFKKQAEPLTPIRKYTDIPGDRDVYLIRGKRLYAVMRNGLRRNCCLIRLRN
;
A
#
# COMPACT_ATOMS: atom_id res chain seq x y z
N MET A 1 2.06 -49.44 -44.12
CA MET A 1 0.88 -48.66 -43.66
C MET A 1 0.98 -48.54 -42.14
N MET A 2 1.10 -47.31 -41.63
CA MET A 2 0.91 -46.82 -40.24
C MET A 2 1.56 -47.65 -39.08
N ALA A 3 2.68 -47.22 -38.49
CA ALA A 3 2.77 -46.28 -37.33
C ALA A 3 1.86 -46.71 -36.16
N ARG A 4 2.36 -46.92 -34.92
CA ARG A 4 2.78 -45.85 -34.00
C ARG A 4 3.54 -46.42 -32.79
N ILE A 5 4.68 -45.82 -32.49
CA ILE A 5 5.38 -45.90 -31.20
C ILE A 5 4.67 -44.91 -30.25
N SER A 6 4.11 -45.39 -29.15
CA SER A 6 3.59 -44.52 -28.07
C SER A 6 4.62 -44.42 -26.96
N ILE A 7 5.37 -43.33 -27.01
CA ILE A 7 6.28 -42.85 -25.96
C ILE A 7 5.64 -41.62 -25.31
N CYS A 8 5.80 -41.54 -23.98
CA CYS A 8 5.57 -40.41 -23.08
C CYS A 8 4.11 -40.04 -22.75
N LEU A 9 3.80 -40.00 -21.44
CA LEU A 9 3.74 -38.71 -20.75
C LEU A 9 3.67 -38.85 -19.22
N LEU A 10 4.74 -38.35 -18.60
CA LEU A 10 4.93 -38.01 -17.20
C LEU A 10 3.71 -37.30 -16.59
N ILE A 11 3.10 -37.88 -15.56
CA ILE A 11 2.21 -37.14 -14.65
C ILE A 11 3.09 -36.53 -13.56
N GLY A 12 3.88 -35.52 -13.96
CA GLY A 12 4.51 -34.60 -13.03
C GLY A 12 3.50 -33.51 -12.72
N GLY A 13 2.78 -33.64 -11.60
CA GLY A 13 1.85 -32.63 -11.11
C GLY A 13 2.60 -31.34 -10.74
N VAL A 14 2.71 -30.43 -11.71
CA VAL A 14 3.19 -29.07 -11.49
C VAL A 14 2.07 -28.31 -10.82
N PHE A 15 2.17 -28.19 -9.49
CA PHE A 15 1.38 -27.27 -8.67
C PHE A 15 1.79 -25.84 -9.04
N SER A 16 1.23 -25.32 -10.13
CA SER A 16 1.40 -23.94 -10.55
C SER A 16 0.69 -23.02 -9.56
N MET A 17 1.42 -22.57 -8.54
CA MET A 17 1.04 -21.40 -7.76
C MET A 17 1.04 -20.19 -8.69
N THR A 18 -0.12 -19.93 -9.31
CA THR A 18 -0.37 -18.67 -10.01
C THR A 18 -0.52 -17.57 -8.95
N GLY A 19 0.62 -17.07 -8.47
CA GLY A 19 0.66 -15.79 -7.81
C GLY A 19 0.20 -14.74 -8.81
N CYS A 20 -1.00 -14.20 -8.63
CA CYS A 20 -1.42 -13.00 -9.36
C CYS A 20 -0.41 -11.90 -9.05
N MET A 21 0.56 -11.70 -9.95
CA MET A 21 1.41 -10.52 -9.92
C MET A 21 0.49 -9.30 -9.98
N VAL A 22 0.55 -8.46 -8.95
CA VAL A 22 -0.12 -7.17 -8.93
C VAL A 22 0.47 -6.33 -10.06
N SER A 23 -0.18 -6.35 -11.21
CA SER A 23 0.23 -5.59 -12.38
C SER A 23 -0.17 -4.12 -12.19
N GLY A 24 0.77 -3.35 -11.63
CA GLY A 24 0.68 -1.90 -11.49
C GLY A 24 1.97 -1.36 -10.90
N LYS A 25 2.66 -0.45 -11.59
CA LYS A 25 3.83 0.25 -11.03
C LYS A 25 3.39 0.96 -9.73
N LEU A 26 3.86 0.54 -8.57
CA LEU A 26 3.50 1.17 -7.29
C LEU A 26 3.96 2.64 -7.17
N PRO A 27 5.19 3.03 -7.60
CA PRO A 27 5.66 4.41 -7.44
C PRO A 27 4.74 5.44 -8.08
N GLY A 28 4.48 6.55 -7.38
CA GLY A 28 3.57 7.61 -7.82
C GLY A 28 2.99 8.39 -6.65
N THR A 29 2.14 9.36 -6.99
CA THR A 29 1.42 10.19 -6.01
C THR A 29 0.00 9.65 -5.83
N TYR A 30 -0.43 9.59 -4.57
CA TYR A 30 -1.74 9.12 -4.15
C TYR A 30 -2.39 10.15 -3.24
N GLU A 31 -3.67 10.43 -3.47
CA GLU A 31 -4.44 11.35 -2.64
C GLU A 31 -5.59 10.63 -1.97
N ALA A 32 -5.86 10.98 -0.71
CA ALA A 32 -7.02 10.49 0.01
C ALA A 32 -8.30 11.01 -0.63
N THR A 33 -9.31 10.13 -0.72
CA THR A 33 -10.66 10.52 -1.14
C THR A 33 -11.39 11.34 -0.08
N CYS A 34 -10.97 11.25 1.18
CA CYS A 34 -11.48 12.15 2.20
C CYS A 34 -10.70 13.45 2.19
N VAL A 35 -11.45 14.52 2.33
CA VAL A 35 -10.94 15.88 2.39
C VAL A 35 -11.25 16.50 3.74
N ILE A 36 -10.49 17.53 4.10
CA ILE A 36 -10.82 18.46 5.19
C ILE A 36 -11.07 19.84 4.57
N ASN A 37 -11.91 20.64 5.25
CA ASN A 37 -12.25 22.03 4.89
C ASN A 37 -12.48 22.21 3.37
N ASP A 38 -11.75 23.13 2.73
CA ASP A 38 -11.81 23.56 1.33
C ASP A 38 -11.37 22.48 0.34
N ASN A 39 -11.94 21.28 0.45
CA ASN A 39 -11.68 20.14 -0.42
C ASN A 39 -10.21 19.69 -0.45
N THR A 40 -9.45 19.96 0.62
CA THR A 40 -8.03 19.58 0.73
C THR A 40 -7.93 18.11 1.15
N PRO A 41 -7.26 17.21 0.38
CA PRO A 41 -7.10 15.81 0.76
C PRO A 41 -6.46 15.67 2.13
N ILE A 42 -7.03 14.83 3.00
CA ILE A 42 -6.52 14.65 4.38
C ILE A 42 -5.08 14.12 4.40
N LEU A 43 -4.71 13.35 3.37
CA LEU A 43 -3.39 12.74 3.21
C LEU A 43 -3.02 12.71 1.72
N VAL A 44 -1.80 13.16 1.43
CA VAL A 44 -1.11 12.91 0.17
C VAL A 44 0.10 12.04 0.44
N LEU A 45 0.19 10.91 -0.26
CA LEU A 45 1.30 9.96 -0.20
C LEU A 45 2.06 9.98 -1.52
N GLN A 46 3.37 10.20 -1.45
CA GLN A 46 4.26 10.01 -2.58
C GLN A 46 5.13 8.77 -2.35
N ILE A 47 5.08 7.82 -3.27
CA ILE A 47 5.91 6.62 -3.28
C ILE A 47 6.98 6.80 -4.37
N ARG A 48 8.25 6.85 -3.99
CA ARG A 48 9.37 6.99 -4.92
C ARG A 48 9.99 5.64 -5.28
N PRO A 49 10.61 5.49 -6.48
CA PRO A 49 11.22 4.23 -6.91
C PRO A 49 12.41 3.77 -6.05
N ASP A 50 13.04 4.68 -5.31
CA ASP A 50 14.20 4.44 -4.42
C ASP A 50 13.81 3.88 -3.04
N HIS A 51 12.63 3.25 -2.92
CA HIS A 51 12.09 2.71 -1.67
C HIS A 51 11.80 3.74 -0.56
N VAL A 52 11.76 5.03 -0.89
CA VAL A 52 11.39 6.10 0.05
C VAL A 52 9.98 6.59 -0.22
N PHE A 53 9.24 6.93 0.84
CA PHE A 53 7.95 7.60 0.74
C PHE A 53 7.96 8.95 1.47
N SER A 54 7.02 9.81 1.10
CA SER A 54 6.67 10.99 1.88
C SER A 54 5.17 11.12 2.05
N TYR A 55 4.79 11.62 3.22
CA TYR A 55 3.44 11.95 3.63
C TYR A 55 3.33 13.45 3.84
N ARG A 56 2.26 14.01 3.29
CA ARG A 56 1.74 15.32 3.67
C ARG A 56 0.35 15.13 4.24
N ILE A 57 0.22 15.34 5.55
CA ILE A 57 -1.06 15.27 6.27
C ILE A 57 -1.56 16.70 6.43
N ALA A 58 -2.82 16.96 6.07
CA ALA A 58 -3.30 18.33 5.91
C ALA A 58 -3.25 19.20 7.19
N TYR A 59 -3.26 18.58 8.36
CA TYR A 59 -3.18 19.25 9.67
C TYR A 59 -1.80 19.13 10.35
N VAL A 60 -0.78 18.67 9.62
CA VAL A 60 0.60 18.55 10.11
C VAL A 60 1.51 19.34 9.18
N ASN A 61 2.25 20.32 9.72
CA ASN A 61 3.14 21.17 8.94
C ASN A 61 4.43 20.46 8.49
N ASP A 62 4.73 19.29 9.08
CA ASP A 62 5.91 18.50 8.77
C ASP A 62 5.65 17.54 7.60
N SER A 63 6.65 17.39 6.72
CA SER A 63 6.71 16.28 5.78
C SER A 63 7.20 15.03 6.49
N ILE A 64 6.39 13.98 6.50
CA ILE A 64 6.71 12.71 7.18
C ILE A 64 7.32 11.76 6.16
N GLY A 65 8.59 11.41 6.35
CA GLY A 65 9.32 10.50 5.46
C GLY A 65 9.58 9.13 6.07
N GLY A 66 9.89 8.16 5.22
CA GLY A 66 10.30 6.83 5.64
C GLY A 66 10.52 5.88 4.47
N ASN A 67 10.63 4.59 4.76
CA ASN A 67 10.84 3.56 3.75
C ASN A 67 9.55 2.80 3.45
N TRP A 68 9.45 2.24 2.26
CA TRP A 68 8.32 1.39 1.87
C TRP A 68 8.77 0.04 1.34
N SER A 69 7.94 -0.96 1.60
CA SER A 69 8.08 -2.32 1.06
C SER A 69 6.72 -2.87 0.66
N VAL A 70 6.72 -3.90 -0.19
CA VAL A 70 5.50 -4.64 -0.55
C VAL A 70 5.70 -6.10 -0.23
N SER A 71 4.71 -6.69 0.43
CA SER A 71 4.58 -8.14 0.56
C SER A 71 3.26 -8.57 -0.05
N LYS A 72 3.31 -9.39 -1.10
CA LYS A 72 2.14 -9.79 -1.90
C LYS A 72 1.36 -8.57 -2.43
N ASP A 73 0.19 -8.29 -1.87
CA ASP A 73 -0.70 -7.19 -2.21
C ASP A 73 -0.77 -6.11 -1.11
N THR A 74 0.14 -6.19 -0.15
CA THR A 74 0.16 -5.30 1.01
C THR A 74 1.37 -4.38 0.94
N LEU A 75 1.12 -3.07 0.90
CA LEU A 75 2.11 -2.02 1.06
C LEU A 75 2.32 -1.76 2.54
N ILE A 76 3.58 -1.73 2.97
CA ILE A 76 4.00 -1.41 4.33
C ILE A 76 4.89 -0.18 4.25
N LEU A 77 4.48 0.88 4.96
CA LEU A 77 5.25 2.11 5.12
C LEU A 77 5.82 2.13 6.52
N GLN A 78 7.13 2.31 6.67
CA GLN A 78 7.83 2.36 7.95
C GLN A 78 8.42 3.74 8.17
N SER A 79 8.14 4.34 9.32
CA SER A 79 8.65 5.67 9.65
C SER A 79 8.82 5.86 11.15
N THR A 80 9.94 6.48 11.53
CA THR A 80 10.19 6.88 12.92
C THR A 80 9.17 7.89 13.45
N TYR A 81 8.46 8.60 12.56
CA TYR A 81 7.37 9.51 12.90
C TYR A 81 6.07 8.79 13.30
N PHE A 82 5.92 7.50 12.97
CA PHE A 82 4.73 6.70 13.30
C PHE A 82 4.77 6.10 14.71
N LYS A 83 5.79 6.43 15.50
CA LYS A 83 5.89 6.01 16.90
C LYS A 83 4.70 6.56 17.70
N LYS A 84 4.36 5.84 18.77
CA LYS A 84 3.23 6.14 19.66
C LYS A 84 3.28 7.61 20.09
N GLN A 85 2.14 8.30 20.05
CA GLN A 85 2.00 9.63 20.62
C GLN A 85 2.49 9.62 22.07
N ALA A 86 3.50 10.46 22.35
CA ALA A 86 3.99 10.67 23.70
C ALA A 86 3.06 11.60 24.49
N GLU A 87 2.38 12.54 23.80
CA GLU A 87 1.57 13.58 24.43
C GLU A 87 0.18 13.72 23.79
N PRO A 88 -0.88 13.96 24.58
CA PRO A 88 -2.27 14.05 24.09
C PRO A 88 -2.53 15.11 23.03
N LEU A 89 -1.75 16.20 23.02
CA LEU A 89 -1.95 17.34 22.11
C LEU A 89 -1.07 17.27 20.84
N THR A 90 -0.23 16.24 20.71
CA THR A 90 0.58 16.07 19.50
C THR A 90 -0.29 15.57 18.36
N PRO A 91 -0.31 16.22 17.17
CA PRO A 91 -1.08 15.73 16.03
C PRO A 91 -0.72 14.28 15.64
N ILE A 92 -1.73 13.50 15.24
CA ILE A 92 -1.51 12.12 14.78
C ILE A 92 -0.78 12.16 13.43
N ARG A 93 0.46 11.66 13.40
CA ARG A 93 1.32 11.57 12.20
C ARG A 93 1.20 10.26 11.45
N LYS A 94 0.23 9.43 11.83
CA LYS A 94 0.04 8.06 11.37
C LYS A 94 -1.40 7.88 10.89
N TYR A 95 -1.60 7.18 9.77
CA TYR A 95 -2.91 7.09 9.15
C TYR A 95 -3.69 5.82 9.51
N THR A 96 -2.99 4.73 9.83
CA THR A 96 -3.58 3.47 10.29
C THR A 96 -3.42 3.30 11.80
N ASP A 97 -4.28 2.50 12.42
CA ASP A 97 -4.19 2.20 13.86
C ASP A 97 -3.47 0.86 14.14
N ILE A 98 -2.75 0.33 13.16
CA ILE A 98 -1.90 -0.86 13.31
C ILE A 98 -0.81 -0.56 14.35
N PRO A 99 -0.46 -1.48 15.27
CA PRO A 99 0.63 -1.23 16.23
C PRO A 99 2.01 -1.05 15.57
N GLY A 100 2.89 -0.33 16.25
CA GLY A 100 4.27 -0.08 15.83
C GLY A 100 4.45 1.15 14.96
N ASP A 101 5.61 1.24 14.33
CA ASP A 101 6.10 2.37 13.53
C ASP A 101 5.78 2.22 12.03
N ARG A 102 4.64 1.58 11.73
CA ARG A 102 4.23 1.27 10.35
C ARG A 102 2.79 1.62 10.05
N ASP A 103 2.55 2.10 8.84
CA ASP A 103 1.24 2.12 8.20
C ASP A 103 1.11 1.03 7.15
N VAL A 104 -0.08 0.44 7.04
CA VAL A 104 -0.30 -0.74 6.19
C VAL A 104 -1.49 -0.49 5.27
N TYR A 105 -1.30 -0.80 3.98
CA TYR A 105 -2.30 -0.61 2.95
C TYR A 105 -2.48 -1.86 2.10
N LEU A 106 -3.72 -2.17 1.76
CA LEU A 106 -4.04 -3.16 0.74
C LEU A 106 -4.06 -2.50 -0.65
N ILE A 107 -3.28 -3.04 -1.57
CA ILE A 107 -3.16 -2.56 -2.95
C ILE A 107 -4.25 -3.21 -3.80
N ARG A 108 -5.05 -2.38 -4.49
CA ARG A 108 -6.09 -2.84 -5.42
C ARG A 108 -6.17 -1.90 -6.62
N GLY A 109 -5.46 -2.27 -7.69
CA GLY A 109 -5.35 -1.46 -8.89
C GLY A 109 -4.71 -0.10 -8.57
N LYS A 110 -5.44 0.99 -8.79
CA LYS A 110 -4.99 2.36 -8.49
C LYS A 110 -5.31 2.83 -7.07
N ARG A 111 -5.85 1.96 -6.22
CA ARG A 111 -6.32 2.31 -4.88
C ARG A 111 -5.48 1.65 -3.80
N LEU A 112 -5.24 2.37 -2.72
CA LEU A 112 -4.66 1.89 -1.47
C LEU A 112 -5.71 2.01 -0.37
N TYR A 113 -6.10 0.87 0.20
CA TYR A 113 -7.06 0.83 1.31
C TYR A 113 -6.30 0.69 2.62
N ALA A 114 -6.50 1.64 3.54
CA ALA A 114 -5.87 1.58 4.86
C ALA A 114 -6.35 0.33 5.61
N VAL A 115 -5.40 -0.46 6.10
CA VAL A 115 -5.64 -1.59 6.99
C VAL A 115 -5.72 -1.07 8.40
N MET A 116 -6.86 -1.24 9.04
CA MET A 116 -7.12 -0.90 10.43
C MET A 116 -7.18 -2.17 11.27
N ARG A 117 -7.09 -2.07 12.61
CA ARG A 117 -7.23 -3.22 13.53
C ARG A 117 -8.57 -3.94 13.38
N ASN A 118 -9.62 -3.20 13.04
CA ASN A 118 -10.98 -3.72 12.85
C ASN A 118 -11.34 -4.01 11.38
N GLY A 119 -10.38 -3.98 10.45
CA GLY A 119 -10.61 -4.30 9.04
C GLY A 119 -10.13 -3.21 8.07
N LEU A 120 -10.65 -3.21 6.85
CA LEU A 120 -10.24 -2.26 5.81
C LEU A 120 -11.09 -0.99 5.82
N ARG A 121 -10.46 0.18 5.84
CA ARG A 121 -11.16 1.46 5.67
C ARG A 121 -11.46 1.72 4.19
N ARG A 122 -12.69 1.40 3.76
CA ARG A 122 -13.12 1.46 2.35
C ARG A 122 -13.65 2.82 1.90
N ASN A 123 -14.28 3.57 2.81
CA ASN A 123 -14.87 4.88 2.54
C ASN A 123 -13.82 6.00 2.38
N CYS A 124 -12.55 5.72 2.70
CA CYS A 124 -11.46 6.68 2.65
C CYS A 124 -10.17 6.02 2.18
N CYS A 125 -10.07 5.84 0.87
CA CYS A 125 -8.91 5.20 0.25
C CYS A 125 -7.98 6.25 -0.35
N LEU A 126 -6.74 5.87 -0.64
CA LEU A 126 -5.85 6.69 -1.45
C LEU A 126 -5.97 6.29 -2.91
N ILE A 127 -6.16 7.24 -3.81
CA ILE A 127 -6.25 7.01 -5.26
C ILE A 127 -4.99 7.56 -5.92
N ARG A 128 -4.36 6.75 -6.77
CA ARG A 128 -3.21 7.18 -7.56
C ARG A 128 -3.63 8.24 -8.57
N LEU A 129 -2.93 9.37 -8.56
CA LEU A 129 -3.08 10.40 -9.57
C LEU A 129 -2.55 9.91 -10.92
N ARG A 130 -3.20 10.34 -12.00
CA ARG A 130 -2.64 10.20 -13.35
C ARG A 130 -1.65 11.36 -13.52
N ASN A 131 -0.37 11.03 -13.63
CA ASN A 131 0.62 11.94 -14.21
C ASN A 131 0.53 11.87 -15.73
#